data_AF-A0A395MJZ7-F1
#
_entry.id   AF-A0A395MJZ7-F1
#
_cell.length_a   1.000
_cell.length_b   1.000
_cell.length_c   1.000
_cell.angle_alpha   90.00
_cell.angle_beta   90.00
_cell.angle_gamma   90.00
#
_symmetry.space_group_name_H-M   'P 1'
#
loop_
_entity.id
_entity.type
_entity.pdbx_description
1 polymer ?
#
loop_
_entity_poly.entity_id
_entity_poly.type
_entity_poly.pdbx_seq_one_letter_code
_entity_poly.pdbx_strand_id
1 'polypeptide(L)'
;MDVSVSSLAQSSATSSSSSVLPSDSASQFASTLSEPEASSTEHTVKRRKLRAIATWDHFRGAQGDEPRAISGNLLHYCKRCRNPSWSTHISGNARYHLKKAHHIFVREDSSSQNKRQLAIKNAFARTAVRELQQVREKEMNTLRSVINFDAFREAQMLLSAHKHLPLNFVTWPEYQALLAAINPAVQEFLTDSGSTVAGDLTRAYDAHRESVKKWLERARSLVHISMDVWSSPQRKAHIAIHAQWVDETCKPRKALLWLPNLGKHYYGCQTSAALTPARL
;
A
#
# COMPACT_ATOMS: atom_id res chain seq x y z
N MET A 1 26.67 -49.25 11.37
CA MET A 1 25.79 -49.66 10.27
C MET A 1 24.41 -49.19 10.66
N ASP A 2 24.12 -47.93 10.35
CA ASP A 2 22.89 -47.26 10.74
C ASP A 2 21.89 -47.28 9.59
N VAL A 3 20.66 -47.61 9.98
CA VAL A 3 19.50 -47.82 9.13
C VAL A 3 18.64 -46.57 9.18
N SER A 4 18.34 -46.08 7.98
CA SER A 4 17.13 -45.44 7.48
C SER A 4 16.31 -44.48 8.35
N VAL A 5 16.18 -43.29 7.77
CA VAL A 5 15.19 -42.22 7.92
C VAL A 5 13.75 -42.71 7.82
N SER A 6 12.84 -42.15 8.63
CA SER A 6 11.43 -41.92 8.25
C SER A 6 10.73 -40.83 9.09
N SER A 7 10.43 -39.74 8.37
CA SER A 7 9.41 -38.69 8.44
C SER A 7 8.23 -38.73 9.44
N LEU A 8 8.06 -37.58 10.13
CA LEU A 8 6.86 -36.75 10.44
C LEU A 8 5.43 -37.35 10.46
N ALA A 9 4.68 -37.03 11.52
CA ALA A 9 3.42 -36.27 11.45
C ALA A 9 2.96 -35.76 12.85
N GLN A 10 2.82 -34.45 12.98
CA GLN A 10 2.01 -33.77 14.02
C GLN A 10 0.72 -33.30 13.36
N SER A 11 -0.43 -33.46 14.04
CA SER A 11 -1.66 -32.75 13.69
C SER A 11 -2.25 -32.12 14.95
N SER A 12 -2.13 -30.81 15.02
CA SER A 12 -2.75 -29.91 15.99
C SER A 12 -4.20 -29.61 15.60
N ALA A 13 -5.02 -29.43 16.64
CA ALA A 13 -6.38 -28.92 16.57
C ALA A 13 -6.45 -27.47 16.04
N THR A 14 -7.53 -27.13 15.36
CA THR A 14 -8.01 -25.75 15.24
C THR A 14 -9.54 -25.68 15.35
N SER A 15 -9.99 -24.97 16.37
CA SER A 15 -11.27 -24.26 16.41
C SER A 15 -11.26 -23.13 15.40
N SER A 16 -12.39 -22.82 14.77
CA SER A 16 -12.60 -21.60 14.00
C SER A 16 -13.97 -21.01 14.27
N SER A 17 -13.95 -19.71 14.58
CA SER A 17 -15.07 -18.83 14.85
C SER A 17 -15.74 -18.29 13.59
N SER A 18 -17.04 -18.04 13.74
CA SER A 18 -17.82 -16.88 13.27
C SER A 18 -17.68 -16.38 11.83
N SER A 19 -18.73 -16.69 11.06
CA SER A 19 -19.29 -15.94 9.94
C SER A 19 -19.71 -14.51 10.31
N VAL A 20 -19.60 -13.54 9.39
CA VAL A 20 -20.68 -12.65 8.86
C VAL A 20 -20.16 -11.87 7.63
N LEU A 21 -21.02 -11.73 6.61
CA LEU A 21 -20.85 -11.09 5.29
C LEU A 21 -21.43 -9.63 5.25
N PRO A 22 -21.31 -8.87 4.13
CA PRO A 22 -21.19 -7.41 4.10
C PRO A 22 -22.46 -6.67 3.62
N SER A 23 -22.46 -5.33 3.64
CA SER A 23 -23.41 -4.50 2.90
C SER A 23 -22.84 -3.17 2.41
N ASP A 24 -23.21 -2.85 1.18
CA ASP A 24 -22.90 -1.69 0.33
C ASP A 24 -23.44 -0.33 0.82
N SER A 25 -22.80 0.77 0.37
CA SER A 25 -23.39 1.70 -0.62
C SER A 25 -22.70 3.07 -0.68
N ALA A 26 -22.78 3.64 -1.88
CA ALA A 26 -22.01 4.76 -2.41
C ALA A 26 -22.59 6.15 -2.08
N SER A 27 -21.70 7.16 -2.01
CA SER A 27 -22.03 8.59 -1.96
C SER A 27 -21.69 9.27 -3.28
N GLN A 28 -22.65 10.04 -3.80
CA GLN A 28 -22.48 11.01 -4.89
C GLN A 28 -22.13 12.37 -4.28
N PHE A 29 -21.25 13.14 -4.92
CA PHE A 29 -21.27 14.59 -4.81
C PHE A 29 -21.03 15.22 -6.18
N ALA A 30 -21.90 16.17 -6.52
CA ALA A 30 -21.75 17.08 -7.63
C ALA A 30 -21.01 18.34 -7.15
N SER A 31 -20.18 18.94 -8.01
CA SER A 31 -19.68 20.30 -7.80
C SER A 31 -19.63 21.04 -9.12
N THR A 32 -20.50 22.03 -9.20
CA THR A 32 -20.53 23.18 -10.10
C THR A 32 -19.31 24.07 -9.86
N LEU A 33 -18.69 24.57 -10.92
CA LEU A 33 -17.70 25.65 -10.86
C LEU A 33 -17.92 26.64 -12.00
N SER A 34 -17.99 27.90 -11.61
CA SER A 34 -18.25 29.10 -12.40
C SER A 34 -17.04 29.59 -13.20
N GLU A 35 -17.33 30.36 -14.25
CA GLU A 35 -16.37 31.15 -15.05
C GLU A 35 -15.70 32.30 -14.26
N PRO A 36 -14.61 32.85 -14.82
CA PRO A 36 -14.69 34.26 -15.20
C PRO A 36 -14.08 34.63 -16.56
N GLU A 37 -14.64 35.70 -17.15
CA GLU A 37 -14.17 36.44 -18.33
C GLU A 37 -12.80 37.12 -18.12
N ALA A 38 -12.01 37.21 -19.20
CA ALA A 38 -11.04 38.28 -19.40
C ALA A 38 -10.85 38.60 -20.88
N SER A 39 -11.04 39.89 -21.21
CA SER A 39 -10.86 40.52 -22.51
C SER A 39 -9.38 40.87 -22.78
N SER A 40 -8.93 40.69 -24.04
CA SER A 40 -7.83 41.48 -24.62
C SER A 40 -7.82 41.39 -26.15
N THR A 41 -7.75 42.55 -26.80
CA THR A 41 -7.85 42.81 -28.23
C THR A 41 -6.54 42.62 -29.02
N GLU A 42 -6.71 42.18 -30.27
CA GLU A 42 -5.97 42.44 -31.52
C GLU A 42 -4.44 42.25 -31.65
N HIS A 43 -4.01 41.39 -32.59
CA HIS A 43 -3.44 41.80 -33.88
C HIS A 43 -3.18 40.59 -34.81
N THR A 44 -3.45 40.79 -36.10
CA THR A 44 -3.17 39.85 -37.21
C THR A 44 -1.67 39.89 -37.55
N VAL A 45 -1.01 38.82 -38.03
CA VAL A 45 -0.86 38.49 -39.47
C VAL A 45 -0.25 37.08 -39.69
N LYS A 46 -0.99 36.28 -40.49
CA LYS A 46 -0.61 35.23 -41.47
C LYS A 46 0.53 34.24 -41.18
N ARG A 47 0.12 32.97 -41.02
CA ARG A 47 0.72 31.84 -41.76
C ARG A 47 -0.37 31.11 -42.56
N ARG A 48 -0.23 31.11 -43.88
CA ARG A 48 -1.16 30.54 -44.87
C ARG A 48 -1.17 29.02 -44.72
N LYS A 49 -2.22 28.47 -44.12
CA LYS A 49 -2.61 27.05 -44.24
C LYS A 49 -3.89 27.04 -45.07
N LEU A 50 -3.91 26.30 -46.16
CA LEU A 50 -5.11 26.06 -46.98
C LEU A 50 -6.20 25.49 -46.05
N ARG A 51 -7.15 26.34 -45.63
CA ARG A 51 -8.24 25.96 -44.73
C ARG A 51 -9.24 25.09 -45.48
N ALA A 52 -9.71 24.04 -44.82
CA ALA A 52 -10.93 23.35 -45.19
C ALA A 52 -12.05 24.39 -45.33
N ILE A 53 -12.70 24.42 -46.48
CA ILE A 53 -13.86 25.29 -46.73
C ILE A 53 -15.09 24.50 -46.28
N ALA A 54 -15.94 25.08 -45.43
CA ALA A 54 -17.17 24.41 -45.04
C ALA A 54 -18.01 24.18 -46.31
N THR A 55 -18.58 22.98 -46.47
CA THR A 55 -19.28 22.59 -47.72
C THR A 55 -20.26 23.67 -48.21
N TRP A 56 -20.93 24.36 -47.30
CA TRP A 56 -21.94 25.39 -47.57
C TRP A 56 -21.39 26.77 -47.96
N ASP A 57 -20.10 27.07 -47.76
CA ASP A 57 -19.51 28.35 -48.17
C ASP A 57 -19.53 28.55 -49.70
N HIS A 58 -19.59 27.45 -50.44
CA HIS A 58 -19.71 27.44 -51.90
C HIS A 58 -21.16 27.59 -52.41
N PHE A 59 -22.13 27.67 -51.49
CA PHE A 59 -23.55 27.71 -51.79
C PHE A 59 -24.20 29.00 -51.29
N ARG A 60 -25.26 29.43 -51.96
CA ARG A 60 -26.11 30.58 -51.64
C ARG A 60 -27.55 30.12 -51.42
N GLY A 61 -28.37 30.98 -50.83
CA GLY A 61 -29.82 30.80 -50.85
C GLY A 61 -30.41 31.05 -52.25
N ALA A 62 -31.67 30.67 -52.43
CA ALA A 62 -32.42 30.92 -53.65
C ALA A 62 -32.49 32.42 -53.99
N GLN A 63 -32.36 32.77 -55.27
CA GLN A 63 -32.52 34.14 -55.78
C GLN A 63 -33.58 34.21 -56.88
N GLY A 64 -34.38 35.28 -56.90
CA GLY A 64 -35.45 35.46 -57.89
C GLY A 64 -36.53 34.37 -57.79
N ASP A 65 -36.82 33.73 -58.92
CA ASP A 65 -37.84 32.68 -59.07
C ASP A 65 -37.33 31.27 -58.70
N GLU A 66 -36.12 31.14 -58.16
CA GLU A 66 -35.58 29.85 -57.69
C GLU A 66 -36.40 29.30 -56.49
N PRO A 67 -36.78 28.00 -56.47
CA PRO A 67 -37.51 27.42 -55.35
C PRO A 67 -36.66 27.43 -54.07
N ARG A 68 -37.26 27.91 -52.97
CA ARG A 68 -36.58 28.03 -51.67
C ARG A 68 -36.45 26.69 -50.94
N ALA A 69 -37.41 25.79 -51.13
CA ALA A 69 -37.42 24.48 -50.50
C ALA A 69 -38.08 23.44 -51.40
N ILE A 70 -37.66 22.19 -51.26
CA ILE A 70 -38.34 21.03 -51.85
C ILE A 70 -38.70 20.09 -50.69
N SER A 71 -39.98 19.73 -50.60
CA SER A 71 -40.48 18.78 -49.59
C SER A 71 -40.08 19.16 -48.14
N GLY A 72 -40.16 20.46 -47.80
CA GLY A 72 -39.82 20.98 -46.48
C GLY A 72 -38.34 21.23 -46.20
N ASN A 73 -37.44 20.81 -47.10
CA ASN A 73 -35.99 21.01 -46.94
C ASN A 73 -35.50 22.24 -47.72
N LEU A 74 -34.73 23.10 -47.06
CA LEU A 74 -34.15 24.30 -47.66
C LEU A 74 -33.14 23.95 -48.75
N LEU A 75 -33.30 24.54 -49.93
CA LEU A 75 -32.37 24.35 -51.04
C LEU A 75 -31.22 25.35 -50.98
N HIS A 76 -30.03 24.83 -51.27
CA HIS A 76 -28.79 25.58 -51.38
C HIS A 76 -28.30 25.53 -52.82
N TYR A 77 -28.07 26.70 -53.42
CA TYR A 77 -27.70 26.88 -54.82
C TYR A 77 -26.20 27.10 -54.96
N CYS A 78 -25.54 26.45 -55.92
CA CYS A 78 -24.12 26.63 -56.15
C CYS A 78 -23.81 28.07 -56.60
N LYS A 79 -22.87 28.74 -55.93
CA LYS A 79 -22.46 30.13 -56.28
C LYS A 79 -21.86 30.23 -57.70
N ARG A 80 -21.34 29.13 -58.25
CA ARG A 80 -20.58 29.09 -59.51
C ARG A 80 -21.41 28.61 -60.71
N CYS A 81 -22.51 27.90 -60.49
CA CYS A 81 -23.46 27.50 -61.55
C CYS A 81 -24.60 28.52 -61.61
N ARG A 82 -24.59 29.38 -62.63
CA ARG A 82 -25.64 30.39 -62.85
C ARG A 82 -26.58 30.05 -64.02
N ASN A 83 -26.13 29.29 -65.01
CA ASN A 83 -26.99 28.83 -66.11
C ASN A 83 -26.46 27.52 -66.75
N PRO A 84 -27.12 26.36 -66.54
CA PRO A 84 -28.22 26.14 -65.61
C PRO A 84 -27.78 26.29 -64.14
N SER A 85 -28.69 26.72 -63.26
CA SER A 85 -28.44 26.77 -61.82
C SER A 85 -28.48 25.34 -61.24
N TRP A 86 -27.65 25.08 -60.22
CA TRP A 86 -27.60 23.78 -59.56
C TRP A 86 -27.90 23.93 -58.07
N SER A 87 -28.80 23.12 -57.53
CA SER A 87 -29.20 23.16 -56.13
C SER A 87 -29.28 21.78 -55.49
N THR A 88 -29.15 21.76 -54.16
CA THR A 88 -29.32 20.56 -53.34
C THR A 88 -29.66 20.96 -51.90
N HIS A 89 -30.32 20.07 -51.17
CA HIS A 89 -30.47 20.16 -49.70
C HIS A 89 -29.58 19.13 -48.98
N ILE A 90 -28.96 18.20 -49.71
CA ILE A 90 -28.15 17.10 -49.17
C ILE A 90 -26.66 17.47 -49.28
N SER A 91 -25.95 17.41 -48.15
CA SER A 91 -24.52 17.75 -48.04
C SER A 91 -23.62 16.82 -48.85
N GLY A 92 -23.94 15.52 -48.95
CA GLY A 92 -23.22 14.56 -49.79
C GLY A 92 -23.27 14.92 -51.28
N ASN A 93 -24.46 15.24 -51.80
CA ASN A 93 -24.65 15.67 -53.18
C ASN A 93 -23.93 17.00 -53.45
N ALA A 94 -23.96 17.93 -52.49
CA ALA A 94 -23.24 19.21 -52.58
C ALA A 94 -21.74 18.98 -52.80
N ARG A 95 -21.11 18.12 -52.00
CA ARG A 95 -19.68 17.78 -52.13
C ARG A 95 -19.37 17.07 -53.44
N TYR A 96 -20.23 16.15 -53.87
CA TYR A 96 -20.07 15.46 -55.15
C TYR A 96 -20.10 16.43 -56.34
N HIS A 97 -21.05 17.35 -56.35
CA HIS A 97 -21.14 18.40 -57.36
C HIS A 97 -19.91 19.31 -57.37
N LEU A 98 -19.49 19.80 -56.20
CA LEU A 98 -18.27 20.61 -56.07
C LEU A 98 -17.03 19.89 -56.61
N LYS A 99 -16.90 18.58 -56.37
CA LYS A 99 -15.79 17.76 -56.87
C LYS A 99 -15.84 17.55 -58.39
N LYS A 100 -17.02 17.27 -58.95
CA LYS A 100 -17.18 16.91 -60.37
C LYS A 100 -17.26 18.12 -61.30
N ALA A 101 -18.03 19.14 -60.93
CA ALA A 101 -18.28 20.31 -61.78
C ALA A 101 -17.29 21.45 -61.55
N HIS A 102 -16.65 21.52 -60.38
CA HIS A 102 -15.76 22.63 -60.01
C HIS A 102 -14.38 22.19 -59.52
N HIS A 103 -14.09 20.88 -59.49
CA HIS A 103 -12.85 20.30 -58.99
C HIS A 103 -12.47 20.77 -57.58
N ILE A 104 -13.46 21.13 -56.75
CA ILE A 104 -13.27 21.53 -55.36
C ILE A 104 -13.47 20.30 -54.47
N PHE A 105 -12.43 19.96 -53.71
CA PHE A 105 -12.46 18.86 -52.77
C PHE A 105 -12.68 19.40 -51.36
N VAL A 106 -13.90 19.23 -50.83
CA VAL A 106 -14.19 19.53 -49.42
C VAL A 106 -13.89 18.30 -48.58
N ARG A 107 -12.80 18.35 -47.82
CA ARG A 107 -12.39 17.29 -46.90
C ARG A 107 -13.12 17.49 -45.58
N GLU A 108 -13.78 16.46 -45.04
CA GLU A 108 -14.23 16.49 -43.66
C GLU A 108 -13.01 16.49 -42.74
N ASP A 109 -13.02 17.35 -41.73
CA ASP A 109 -11.98 17.38 -40.70
C ASP A 109 -12.08 16.11 -39.84
N SER A 110 -11.52 15.00 -40.35
CA SER A 110 -11.36 13.72 -39.63
C SER A 110 -10.58 13.87 -38.31
N SER A 111 -9.99 15.03 -38.09
CA SER A 111 -9.31 15.45 -36.86
C SER A 111 -10.21 15.33 -35.62
N SER A 112 -11.49 15.68 -35.68
CA SER A 112 -12.39 15.58 -34.52
C SER A 112 -12.72 14.13 -34.16
N GLN A 113 -13.00 13.29 -35.16
CA GLN A 113 -13.23 11.86 -34.99
C GLN A 113 -11.97 11.15 -34.47
N ASN A 114 -10.78 11.52 -34.99
CA ASN A 114 -9.50 11.02 -34.50
C ASN A 114 -9.20 11.46 -33.05
N LYS A 115 -9.53 12.70 -32.68
CA LYS A 115 -9.42 13.18 -31.29
C LYS A 115 -10.34 12.42 -30.33
N ARG A 116 -11.59 12.15 -30.75
CA ARG A 116 -12.53 11.34 -29.96
C ARG A 116 -12.03 9.90 -29.81
N GLN A 117 -11.57 9.28 -30.88
CA GLN A 117 -10.98 7.94 -30.83
C GLN A 117 -9.73 7.88 -29.95
N LEU A 118 -8.89 8.92 -29.99
CA LEU A 118 -7.72 9.03 -29.13
C LEU A 118 -8.11 9.21 -27.65
N ALA A 119 -9.10 10.03 -27.35
CA ALA A 119 -9.63 10.20 -26.00
C ALA A 119 -10.18 8.88 -25.43
N ILE A 120 -10.91 8.12 -26.25
CA ILE A 120 -11.43 6.79 -25.89
C ILE A 120 -10.28 5.81 -25.62
N LYS A 121 -9.27 5.74 -26.50
CA LYS A 121 -8.08 4.90 -26.29
C LYS A 121 -7.34 5.26 -25.00
N ASN A 122 -7.17 6.55 -24.73
CA ASN A 122 -6.53 7.04 -23.51
C ASN A 122 -7.35 6.71 -22.26
N ALA A 123 -8.69 6.77 -22.34
CA ALA A 123 -9.57 6.36 -21.24
C ALA A 123 -9.41 4.87 -20.92
N PHE A 124 -9.44 4.00 -21.93
CA PHE A 124 -9.20 2.57 -21.74
C PHE A 124 -7.80 2.27 -21.18
N ALA A 125 -6.76 2.94 -21.68
CA ALA A 125 -5.41 2.80 -21.15
C ALA A 125 -5.33 3.18 -19.65
N ARG A 126 -6.00 4.27 -19.25
CA ARG A 126 -6.08 4.69 -17.84
C ARG A 126 -6.84 3.68 -16.98
N THR A 127 -7.94 3.13 -17.48
CA THR A 127 -8.70 2.10 -16.77
C THR A 127 -7.87 0.83 -16.57
N ALA A 128 -7.19 0.35 -17.62
CA ALA A 128 -6.32 -0.83 -17.53
C ALA A 128 -5.19 -0.65 -16.50
N VAL A 129 -4.56 0.53 -16.45
CA VAL A 129 -3.53 0.84 -15.43
C VAL A 129 -4.12 0.82 -14.03
N ARG A 130 -5.32 1.39 -13.82
CA ARG A 130 -6.00 1.38 -12.51
C ARG A 130 -6.38 -0.02 -12.07
N GLU A 131 -6.92 -0.83 -12.98
CA GLU A 131 -7.29 -2.22 -12.69
C GLU A 131 -6.06 -3.02 -12.27
N LEU A 132 -4.94 -2.90 -12.99
CA LEU A 132 -3.68 -3.54 -12.60
C LEU A 132 -3.17 -3.07 -11.24
N GLN A 133 -3.30 -1.78 -10.94
CA GLN A 133 -2.89 -1.23 -9.64
C GLN A 133 -3.79 -1.75 -8.51
N GLN A 134 -5.10 -1.84 -8.74
CA GLN A 134 -6.05 -2.41 -7.78
C GLN A 134 -5.80 -3.90 -7.53
N VAL A 135 -5.48 -4.67 -8.57
CA VAL A 135 -5.11 -6.09 -8.41
C VAL A 135 -3.86 -6.21 -7.55
N ARG A 136 -2.81 -5.45 -7.87
CA ARG A 136 -1.56 -5.44 -7.09
C ARG A 136 -1.79 -5.03 -5.63
N GLU A 137 -2.62 -4.03 -5.39
CA GLU A 137 -2.93 -3.56 -4.04
C GLU A 137 -3.73 -4.61 -3.25
N LYS A 138 -4.70 -5.27 -3.88
CA LYS A 138 -5.42 -6.40 -3.29
C LYS A 138 -4.49 -7.55 -2.94
N GLU A 139 -3.62 -7.95 -3.86
CA GLU A 139 -2.60 -8.98 -3.63
C GLU A 139 -1.71 -8.59 -2.44
N MET A 140 -1.21 -7.36 -2.39
CA MET A 140 -0.37 -6.88 -1.30
C MET A 140 -1.13 -6.85 0.04
N ASN A 141 -2.41 -6.47 0.04
CA ASN A 141 -3.25 -6.51 1.23
C ASN A 141 -3.46 -7.93 1.75
N THR A 142 -3.62 -8.91 0.86
CA THR A 142 -3.66 -10.33 1.22
C THR A 142 -2.33 -10.79 1.81
N LEU A 143 -1.20 -10.38 1.23
CA LEU A 143 0.12 -10.71 1.77
C LEU A 143 0.36 -10.11 3.16
N ARG A 144 -0.15 -8.91 3.43
CA ARG A 144 -0.13 -8.28 4.76
C ARG A 144 -0.97 -9.05 5.76
N SER A 145 -2.20 -9.44 5.39
CA SER A 145 -3.13 -10.08 6.32
C SER A 145 -2.69 -11.47 6.78
N VAL A 146 -1.84 -12.15 5.99
CA VAL A 146 -1.28 -13.46 6.35
C VAL A 146 -0.14 -13.35 7.38
N ILE A 147 0.48 -12.18 7.55
CA ILE A 147 1.56 -11.99 8.51
C ILE A 147 0.97 -11.91 9.92
N ASN A 148 1.27 -12.91 10.75
CA ASN A 148 1.07 -12.81 12.19
C ASN A 148 2.17 -11.95 12.81
N PHE A 149 1.85 -10.67 13.04
CA PHE A 149 2.82 -9.69 13.51
C PHE A 149 3.33 -9.98 14.93
N ASP A 150 2.49 -10.49 15.82
CA ASP A 150 2.88 -10.80 17.20
C ASP A 150 3.88 -11.97 17.21
N ALA A 151 3.59 -13.04 16.47
CA ALA A 151 4.50 -14.18 16.34
C ALA A 151 5.82 -13.78 15.66
N PHE A 152 5.77 -12.88 14.67
CA PHE A 152 6.96 -12.34 14.02
C PHE A 152 7.87 -11.59 15.01
N ARG A 153 7.31 -10.68 15.81
CA ARG A 153 8.08 -9.94 16.84
C ARG A 153 8.62 -10.86 17.92
N GLU A 154 7.82 -11.82 18.36
CA GLU A 154 8.26 -12.81 19.34
C GLU A 154 9.44 -13.62 18.81
N ALA A 155 9.38 -14.10 17.56
CA ALA A 155 10.47 -14.81 16.92
C ALA A 155 11.76 -13.96 16.85
N GLN A 156 11.64 -12.65 16.57
CA GLN A 156 12.80 -11.73 16.60
C GLN A 156 13.42 -11.59 17.98
N MET A 157 12.61 -11.45 19.02
CA MET A 157 13.09 -11.43 20.40
C MET A 157 13.80 -12.74 20.77
N LEU A 158 13.22 -13.89 20.40
CA LEU A 158 13.80 -15.20 20.68
C LEU A 158 15.10 -15.45 19.92
N LEU A 159 15.22 -14.97 18.68
CA LEU A 159 16.48 -14.98 17.93
C LEU A 159 17.58 -14.23 18.69
N SER A 160 17.27 -13.04 19.21
CA SER A 160 18.21 -12.28 20.04
C SER A 160 18.57 -13.03 21.32
N ALA A 161 17.56 -13.47 22.07
CA ALA A 161 17.73 -14.05 23.40
C ALA A 161 18.40 -15.43 23.37
N HIS A 162 18.05 -16.29 22.42
CA HIS A 162 18.50 -17.69 22.37
C HIS A 162 19.67 -17.95 21.44
N LYS A 163 19.87 -17.13 20.40
CA LYS A 163 20.98 -17.27 19.45
C LYS A 163 22.07 -16.24 19.65
N HIS A 164 21.97 -15.44 20.71
CA HIS A 164 22.96 -14.42 21.07
C HIS A 164 23.22 -13.43 19.92
N LEU A 165 22.19 -13.15 19.11
CA LEU A 165 22.30 -12.14 18.07
C LEU A 165 22.29 -10.74 18.68
N PRO A 166 23.10 -9.80 18.15
CA PRO A 166 23.06 -8.42 18.61
C PRO A 166 21.71 -7.81 18.22
N LEU A 167 21.13 -6.95 19.06
CA LEU A 167 19.75 -6.44 18.85
C LEU A 167 19.56 -5.68 17.53
N ASN A 168 20.62 -5.13 16.96
CA ASN A 168 20.60 -4.48 15.65
C ASN A 168 20.59 -5.46 14.46
N PHE A 169 20.58 -6.78 14.68
CA PHE A 169 20.50 -7.76 13.58
C PHE A 169 19.27 -7.56 12.69
N VAL A 170 18.19 -7.00 13.25
CA VAL A 170 16.96 -6.67 12.52
C VAL A 170 17.16 -5.63 11.41
N THR A 171 18.24 -4.86 11.47
CA THR A 171 18.61 -3.85 10.47
C THR A 171 19.60 -4.38 9.45
N TRP A 172 20.03 -5.64 9.55
CA TRP A 172 20.98 -6.22 8.60
C TRP A 172 20.31 -6.43 7.23
N PRO A 173 20.91 -5.95 6.13
CA PRO A 173 20.34 -6.09 4.80
C PRO A 173 20.05 -7.55 4.43
N GLU A 174 20.90 -8.49 4.84
CA GLU A 174 20.75 -9.91 4.57
C GLU A 174 19.54 -10.50 5.28
N TYR A 175 19.30 -10.11 6.53
CA TYR A 175 18.13 -10.52 7.30
C TYR A 175 16.84 -9.96 6.69
N GLN A 176 16.83 -8.68 6.33
CA GLN A 176 15.68 -8.04 5.70
C GLN A 176 15.39 -8.62 4.30
N ALA A 177 16.44 -8.90 3.51
CA ALA A 177 16.31 -9.53 2.21
C ALA A 177 15.75 -10.96 2.31
N LEU A 178 16.20 -11.73 3.30
CA LEU A 178 15.66 -13.08 3.55
C LEU A 178 14.16 -13.03 3.85
N LEU A 179 13.72 -12.11 4.72
CA LEU A 179 12.31 -11.95 5.04
C LEU A 179 11.49 -11.50 3.82
N ALA A 180 12.01 -10.52 3.06
CA ALA A 180 11.34 -9.99 1.88
C ALA A 180 11.23 -11.03 0.75
N ALA A 181 12.19 -11.96 0.65
CA ALA A 181 12.14 -13.08 -0.29
C ALA A 181 11.01 -14.07 0.03
N ILE A 182 10.63 -14.20 1.31
CA ILE A 182 9.52 -15.05 1.76
C ILE A 182 8.18 -14.33 1.55
N ASN A 183 8.09 -13.08 2.01
CA ASN A 183 6.91 -12.24 1.82
C ASN A 183 7.32 -10.77 1.65
N PRO A 184 7.11 -10.17 0.46
CA PRO A 184 7.50 -8.78 0.22
C PRO A 184 6.72 -7.77 1.08
N ALA A 185 5.51 -8.12 1.55
CA ALA A 185 4.73 -7.27 2.43
C ALA A 185 5.37 -7.09 3.82
N VAL A 186 6.35 -7.92 4.19
CA VAL A 186 7.07 -7.79 5.47
C VAL A 186 7.77 -6.43 5.62
N GLN A 187 8.07 -5.77 4.50
CA GLN A 187 8.85 -4.53 4.47
C GLN A 187 8.23 -3.41 5.32
N GLU A 188 6.90 -3.37 5.44
CA GLU A 188 6.18 -2.41 6.28
C GLU A 188 6.26 -2.71 7.78
N PHE A 189 6.66 -3.94 8.14
CA PHE A 189 6.78 -4.43 9.50
C PHE A 189 8.25 -4.51 9.96
N LEU A 190 9.19 -4.25 9.06
CA LEU A 190 10.61 -4.25 9.39
C LEU A 190 10.91 -3.15 10.39
N THR A 191 11.81 -3.47 11.30
CA THR A 191 12.23 -2.56 12.36
C THR A 191 13.59 -1.99 12.01
N ASP A 192 13.67 -0.65 11.94
CA ASP A 192 14.90 0.05 11.56
C ASP A 192 15.85 0.32 12.72
N SER A 193 15.51 -0.16 13.93
CA SER A 193 16.33 0.05 15.12
C SER A 193 16.30 -1.14 16.06
N GLY A 194 17.49 -1.55 16.52
CA GLY A 194 17.63 -2.52 17.61
C GLY A 194 17.04 -2.02 18.94
N SER A 195 16.80 -0.71 19.10
CA SER A 195 16.13 -0.17 20.30
C SER A 195 14.68 -0.66 20.44
N THR A 196 13.99 -0.90 19.33
CA THR A 196 12.63 -1.45 19.36
C THR A 196 12.63 -2.88 19.88
N VAL A 197 13.58 -3.72 19.43
CA VAL A 197 13.77 -5.08 19.93
C VAL A 197 14.12 -5.06 21.42
N ALA A 198 14.96 -4.10 21.84
CA ALA A 198 15.27 -3.89 23.25
C ALA A 198 14.02 -3.53 24.06
N GLY A 199 13.16 -2.65 23.53
CA GLY A 199 11.88 -2.27 24.17
C GLY A 199 10.90 -3.44 24.27
N ASP A 200 10.83 -4.29 23.24
CA ASP A 200 10.02 -5.51 23.25
C ASP A 200 10.51 -6.50 24.30
N LEU A 201 11.82 -6.77 24.32
CA LEU A 201 12.44 -7.61 25.33
C LEU A 201 12.22 -7.08 26.75
N THR A 202 12.29 -5.77 26.94
CA THR A 202 12.02 -5.13 28.23
C THR A 202 10.58 -5.36 28.67
N ARG A 203 9.60 -5.18 27.77
CA ARG A 203 8.19 -5.48 28.08
C ARG A 203 7.96 -6.95 28.38
N ALA A 204 8.55 -7.85 27.59
CA ALA A 204 8.45 -9.29 27.82
C ALA A 204 9.06 -9.67 29.19
N TYR A 205 10.19 -9.07 29.54
CA TYR A 205 10.82 -9.23 30.84
C TYR A 205 9.92 -8.73 31.98
N ASP A 206 9.35 -7.53 31.88
CA ASP A 206 8.48 -6.98 32.92
C ASP A 206 7.21 -7.83 33.09
N ALA A 207 6.60 -8.28 31.99
CA ALA A 207 5.45 -9.20 32.05
C ALA A 207 5.81 -10.54 32.71
N HIS A 208 6.99 -11.09 32.39
CA HIS A 208 7.48 -12.30 33.04
C HIS A 208 7.77 -12.07 34.53
N ARG A 209 8.34 -10.92 34.90
CA ARG A 209 8.60 -10.54 36.30
C ARG A 209 7.31 -10.50 37.11
N GLU A 210 6.26 -9.88 36.59
CA GLU A 210 4.94 -9.86 37.27
C GLU A 210 4.33 -11.27 37.37
N SER A 211 4.58 -12.13 36.39
CA SER A 211 4.17 -13.54 36.45
C SER A 211 4.92 -14.31 37.54
N VAL A 212 6.24 -14.12 37.65
CA VAL A 212 7.07 -14.73 38.69
C VAL A 212 6.62 -14.29 40.09
N LYS A 213 6.31 -13.00 40.30
CA LYS A 213 5.75 -12.53 41.58
C LYS A 213 4.48 -13.30 41.96
N LYS A 214 3.51 -13.40 41.05
CA LYS A 214 2.27 -14.15 41.26
C LYS A 214 2.52 -15.63 41.56
N TRP A 215 3.51 -16.24 40.91
CA TRP A 215 3.87 -17.65 41.18
C TRP A 215 4.51 -17.84 42.55
N LEU A 216 5.30 -16.88 43.02
CA LEU A 216 5.91 -16.92 44.35
C LEU A 216 4.87 -16.70 45.45
N GLU A 217 3.90 -15.80 45.26
CA GLU A 217 2.77 -15.58 46.19
C GLU A 217 1.91 -16.85 46.36
N ARG A 218 1.83 -17.66 45.31
CA ARG A 218 1.06 -18.91 45.24
C ARG A 218 1.89 -20.15 45.57
N ALA A 219 3.15 -19.98 45.95
CA ALA A 219 4.02 -21.10 46.27
C ALA A 219 3.45 -21.91 47.44
N ARG A 220 3.46 -23.24 47.31
CA ARG A 220 3.01 -24.14 48.39
C ARG A 220 4.09 -24.42 49.42
N SER A 221 5.35 -24.39 49.00
CA SER A 221 6.49 -24.52 49.90
C SER A 221 7.01 -23.15 50.33
N LEU A 222 7.89 -23.15 51.33
CA LEU A 222 8.83 -22.05 51.50
C LEU A 222 9.65 -21.84 50.21
N VAL A 223 9.94 -20.58 49.90
CA VAL A 223 10.79 -20.21 48.79
C VAL A 223 12.25 -20.25 49.27
N HIS A 224 13.03 -21.17 48.73
CA HIS A 224 14.46 -21.25 49.00
C HIS A 224 15.23 -20.27 48.11
N ILE A 225 16.07 -19.43 48.73
CA ILE A 225 16.90 -18.45 48.02
C ILE A 225 18.36 -18.91 48.05
N SER A 226 18.98 -19.00 46.88
CA SER A 226 20.42 -19.25 46.74
C SER A 226 21.08 -18.08 46.00
N MET A 227 22.28 -17.71 46.43
CA MET A 227 23.04 -16.61 45.84
C MET A 227 24.38 -17.13 45.33
N ASP A 228 24.77 -16.69 44.13
CA ASP A 228 26.08 -16.98 43.54
C ASP A 228 26.77 -15.66 43.19
N VAL A 229 28.06 -15.53 43.49
CA VAL A 229 28.85 -14.32 43.23
C VAL A 229 30.10 -14.72 42.47
N TRP A 230 30.31 -14.11 41.30
CA TRP A 230 31.48 -14.38 40.47
C TRP A 230 32.06 -13.12 39.85
N SER A 231 33.31 -13.21 39.42
CA SER A 231 33.97 -12.17 38.63
C SER A 231 34.10 -12.61 37.17
N SER A 232 33.65 -11.77 36.25
CA SER A 232 33.82 -11.98 34.80
C SER A 232 35.25 -11.66 34.36
N PRO A 233 35.70 -12.18 33.19
CA PRO A 233 36.99 -11.83 32.61
C PRO A 233 37.22 -10.33 32.40
N GLN A 234 36.14 -9.54 32.31
CA GLN A 234 36.19 -8.08 32.17
C GLN A 234 36.37 -7.34 33.52
N ARG A 235 36.73 -8.05 34.60
CA ARG A 235 36.87 -7.50 35.97
C ARG A 235 35.59 -6.83 36.47
N LYS A 236 34.43 -7.33 36.03
CA LYS A 236 33.10 -6.96 36.55
C LYS A 236 32.61 -8.10 37.42
N ALA A 237 32.12 -7.80 38.61
CA ALA A 237 31.64 -8.81 39.53
C ALA A 237 30.11 -8.80 39.56
N HIS A 238 29.53 -9.99 39.50
CA HIS A 238 28.10 -10.22 39.36
C HIS A 238 27.59 -11.03 40.54
N ILE A 239 26.33 -10.80 40.92
CA ILE A 239 25.60 -11.67 41.84
C ILE A 239 24.37 -12.21 41.14
N ALA A 240 24.10 -13.51 41.21
CA ALA A 240 22.84 -14.09 40.83
C ALA A 240 22.05 -14.45 42.08
N ILE A 241 20.80 -14.00 42.17
CA ILE A 241 19.84 -14.44 43.19
C ILE A 241 18.84 -15.37 42.52
N HIS A 242 18.81 -16.62 42.96
CA HIS A 242 17.90 -17.65 42.46
C HIS A 242 16.88 -18.02 43.53
N ALA A 243 15.64 -18.24 43.11
CA ALA A 243 14.58 -18.79 43.92
C ALA A 243 14.20 -20.20 43.45
N GLN A 244 13.93 -21.08 44.39
CA GLN A 244 13.40 -22.42 44.18
C GLN A 244 12.19 -22.63 45.09
N TRP A 245 11.10 -23.18 44.55
CA TRP A 245 9.87 -23.42 45.31
C TRP A 245 9.09 -24.57 44.71
N VAL A 246 8.08 -25.06 45.43
CA VAL A 246 7.08 -26.02 44.95
C VAL A 246 5.79 -25.26 44.61
N ASP A 247 5.30 -25.43 43.39
CA ASP A 247 4.08 -24.77 42.92
C ASP A 247 2.79 -25.44 43.46
N GLU A 248 1.63 -24.86 43.11
CA GLU A 248 0.30 -25.39 43.44
C GLU A 248 0.10 -26.85 43.00
N THR A 249 0.75 -27.25 41.90
CA THR A 249 0.69 -28.59 41.31
C THR A 249 1.69 -29.58 41.92
N CYS A 250 2.31 -29.23 43.05
CA CYS A 250 3.37 -30.01 43.72
C CYS A 250 4.62 -30.21 42.86
N LYS A 251 4.91 -29.33 41.90
CA LYS A 251 6.11 -29.44 41.04
C LYS A 251 7.19 -28.45 41.48
N PRO A 252 8.47 -28.88 41.51
CA PRO A 252 9.58 -27.97 41.79
C PRO A 252 9.75 -26.98 40.64
N ARG A 253 9.92 -25.71 40.99
CA ARG A 253 10.13 -24.56 40.09
C ARG A 253 11.38 -23.80 40.51
N LYS A 254 11.95 -23.08 39.55
CA LYS A 254 13.11 -22.21 39.75
C LYS A 254 12.98 -20.94 38.93
N ALA A 255 13.51 -19.83 39.44
CA ALA A 255 13.62 -18.57 38.71
C ALA A 255 14.88 -17.82 39.14
N LEU A 256 15.51 -17.13 38.19
CA LEU A 256 16.52 -16.11 38.47
C LEU A 256 15.78 -14.81 38.79
N LEU A 257 15.91 -14.32 40.01
CA LEU A 257 15.23 -13.11 40.47
C LEU A 257 16.01 -11.85 40.14
N TRP A 258 17.34 -11.94 40.18
CA TRP A 258 18.20 -10.76 40.05
C TRP A 258 19.60 -11.13 39.58
N LEU A 259 20.15 -10.33 38.65
CA LEU A 259 21.50 -10.49 38.10
C LEU A 259 22.16 -9.15 37.75
N PRO A 260 22.52 -8.31 38.73
CA PRO A 260 23.19 -7.05 38.50
C PRO A 260 24.69 -7.24 38.22
N ASN A 261 25.30 -6.18 37.68
CA ASN A 261 26.72 -5.93 37.87
C ASN A 261 26.89 -5.10 39.14
N LEU A 262 27.62 -5.62 40.09
CA LEU A 262 27.96 -4.91 41.31
C LEU A 262 29.23 -4.09 41.01
N GLY A 263 29.17 -2.78 41.26
CA GLY A 263 30.22 -1.83 40.84
C GLY A 263 31.60 -2.12 41.44
N LYS A 264 32.61 -1.34 41.03
CA LYS A 264 34.04 -1.54 41.40
C LYS A 264 34.37 -1.48 42.91
N HIS A 265 33.40 -1.22 43.79
CA HIS A 265 33.61 -1.06 45.23
C HIS A 265 33.20 -2.30 46.02
N TYR A 266 33.81 -3.44 45.68
CA TYR A 266 33.65 -4.71 46.39
C TYR A 266 34.67 -4.88 47.51
N TYR A 267 34.68 -3.95 48.45
CA TYR A 267 35.36 -4.14 49.71
C TYR A 267 34.32 -4.24 50.83
N GLY A 268 33.87 -5.47 51.09
CA GLY A 268 33.41 -5.96 52.39
C GLY A 268 32.10 -5.50 53.03
N CYS A 269 31.47 -4.39 52.63
CA CYS A 269 30.42 -3.75 53.48
C CYS A 269 29.05 -3.47 52.80
N GLN A 270 28.87 -3.64 51.49
CA GLN A 270 27.66 -3.15 50.79
C GLN A 270 26.66 -4.22 50.31
N THR A 271 26.82 -5.48 50.68
CA THR A 271 25.85 -6.53 50.28
C THR A 271 24.46 -6.33 50.91
N SER A 272 24.36 -5.68 52.08
CA SER A 272 23.08 -5.35 52.71
C SER A 272 22.34 -4.18 52.04
N ALA A 273 23.05 -3.20 51.49
CA ALA A 273 22.45 -2.02 50.86
C ALA A 273 21.87 -2.34 49.46
N ALA A 274 22.44 -3.31 48.75
CA ALA A 274 21.95 -3.72 47.44
C ALA A 274 20.74 -4.69 47.51
N LEU A 275 20.49 -5.29 48.67
CA LEU A 275 19.34 -6.14 48.98
C LEU A 275 18.13 -5.35 49.52
N THR A 276 18.18 -4.01 49.50
CA THR A 276 17.01 -3.21 49.84
C THR A 276 15.91 -3.50 48.81
N PRO A 277 14.77 -4.10 49.19
CA PRO A 277 13.70 -4.32 48.25
C PRO A 277 13.23 -2.97 47.75
N ALA A 278 13.32 -2.73 46.44
CA ALA A 278 12.42 -1.78 45.80
C ALA A 278 11.02 -2.23 46.23
N ARG A 279 10.34 -1.38 47.00
CA ARG A 279 9.01 -1.65 47.56
C ARG A 279 8.15 -2.32 46.49
N LEU A 280 7.69 -3.53 46.81
CA LEU A 280 6.60 -4.22 46.13
C LEU A 280 5.37 -3.32 46.07
#